data_AF-A0A1W1V9Q4-F1
#
_entry.id   AF-A0A1W1V9Q4-F1
#
_cell.length_a   1.000
_cell.length_b   1.000
_cell.length_c   1.000
_cell.angle_alpha   90.00
_cell.angle_beta   90.00
_cell.angle_gamma   90.00
#
_symmetry.space_group_name_H-M   'P 1'
#
loop_
_entity.id
_entity.type
_entity.pdbx_description
1 polymer ?
#
loop_
_entity_poly.entity_id
_entity_poly.type
_entity_poly.pdbx_seq_one_letter_code
_entity_poly.pdbx_strand_id
1 'polypeptide(L)' 'MEDTKTALKATPFSSTDVARGEDGELYHLPTLRALFAAGRLSPGSEGHLVLLQHGGLQTGRMIA' A
#
# COMPACT_ATOMS: atom_id res chain seq x y z
N MET A 1 29.94 -5.73 20.26
CA MET A 1 29.33 -5.77 18.91
C MET A 1 27.87 -5.43 19.14
N GLU A 2 27.50 -4.18 18.85
CA GLU A 2 26.14 -3.70 19.07
C GLU A 2 25.26 -4.17 17.91
N ASP A 3 24.45 -5.19 18.16
CA ASP A 3 23.35 -5.58 17.30
C ASP A 3 22.27 -4.48 17.38
N THR A 4 22.43 -3.41 16.61
CA THR A 4 21.33 -2.47 16.32
C THR A 4 20.32 -3.20 15.44
N LYS A 5 19.54 -4.09 16.07
CA LYS A 5 18.37 -4.73 15.50
C LYS A 5 17.32 -3.64 15.37
N THR A 6 17.32 -2.95 14.24
CA THR A 6 16.28 -2.01 13.84
C THR A 6 14.96 -2.75 13.95
N ALA A 7 14.23 -2.51 15.04
CA ALA A 7 12.95 -3.17 15.26
C ALA A 7 12.04 -2.74 14.11
N LEU A 8 11.75 -3.70 13.22
CA LEU A 8 10.81 -3.49 12.13
C LEU A 8 9.50 -3.09 12.80
N LYS A 9 9.13 -1.81 12.71
CA LYS A 9 7.91 -1.29 13.35
C LYS A 9 6.74 -2.11 12.83
N ALA A 10 6.17 -2.95 13.69
CA ALA A 10 4.95 -3.65 13.38
C ALA A 10 3.86 -2.59 13.19
N THR A 11 3.46 -2.35 11.95
CA THR A 11 2.26 -1.56 11.67
C THR A 11 1.06 -2.42 12.04
N PRO A 12 0.17 -1.95 12.93
CA PRO A 12 -1.03 -2.69 13.25
C PRO A 12 -1.85 -2.89 11.98
N PHE A 13 -2.24 -4.12 11.72
CA PHE A 13 -3.12 -4.46 10.61
C PHE A 13 -4.53 -3.97 10.94
N SER A 14 -5.12 -3.17 10.05
CA SER A 14 -6.56 -2.85 10.09
C SER A 14 -7.27 -3.55 8.95
N SER A 15 -8.47 -4.08 9.20
CA SER A 15 -9.32 -4.63 8.12
C SER A 15 -9.70 -3.58 7.08
N THR A 16 -9.58 -2.29 7.41
CA THR A 16 -9.77 -1.17 6.48
C THR A 16 -8.58 -0.96 5.54
N ASP A 17 -7.43 -1.56 5.84
CA ASP A 17 -6.22 -1.52 5.01
C ASP A 17 -6.26 -2.56 3.89
N VAL A 18 -7.34 -3.32 3.79
CA VAL A 18 -7.50 -4.38 2.79
C VAL A 18 -8.62 -4.00 1.83
N ALA A 19 -8.35 -4.14 0.54
CA ALA A 19 -9.32 -3.96 -0.53
C ALA A 19 -9.43 -5.23 -1.35
N ARG A 20 -10.60 -5.48 -1.93
CA ARG A 20 -10.81 -6.61 -2.84
C ARG A 20 -10.60 -6.15 -4.28
N GLY A 21 -9.76 -6.86 -5.03
CA GLY A 21 -9.57 -6.62 -6.46
C GLY A 21 -10.73 -7.13 -7.31
N GLU A 22 -10.73 -6.76 -8.59
CA GLU A 22 -11.71 -7.24 -9.56
C GLU A 22 -11.51 -8.74 -9.85
N ASP A 23 -10.28 -9.23 -9.72
CA ASP A 23 -9.93 -10.65 -9.72
C ASP A 23 -10.52 -11.43 -8.52
N GLY A 24 -11.00 -10.71 -7.48
CA GLY A 24 -11.63 -11.28 -6.31
C GLY A 24 -10.69 -11.59 -5.15
N GLU A 25 -9.37 -11.36 -5.26
CA GLU A 25 -8.40 -11.47 -4.18
C GLU A 25 -8.37 -10.24 -3.27
N LEU A 26 -7.77 -10.40 -2.09
CA LEU A 26 -7.61 -9.34 -1.10
C LEU A 26 -6.20 -8.77 -1.15
N TYR A 27 -6.12 -7.44 -1.22
CA TYR A 27 -4.89 -6.68 -1.34
C TYR A 27 -4.70 -5.75 -0.16
N HIS A 28 -3.52 -5.78 0.43
CA HIS A 28 -3.15 -4.88 1.52
C HIS A 28 -2.66 -3.53 0.95
N LEU A 29 -3.48 -2.48 1.10
CA LEU A 29 -3.25 -1.14 0.57
C LEU A 29 -1.94 -0.50 1.04
N PRO A 30 -1.52 -0.59 2.33
CA PRO A 30 -0.23 -0.07 2.76
C PRO A 30 0.96 -0.75 2.06
N THR A 31 0.87 -2.07 1.83
CA THR A 31 1.90 -2.80 1.08
C THR A 31 1.92 -2.36 -0.37
N LEU A 32 0.77 -2.23 -1.01
CA LEU A 32 0.68 -1.72 -2.39
C LEU A 32 1.23 -0.30 -2.51
N ARG A 33 0.93 0.60 -1.56
CA ARG A 33 1.50 1.96 -1.49
C ARG A 33 3.03 1.92 -1.38
N ALA A 34 3.56 1.06 -0.51
CA ALA A 34 5.01 0.91 -0.33
C ALA A 34 5.70 0.36 -1.59
N LEU A 35 5.10 -0.64 -2.24
CA LEU A 35 5.61 -1.21 -3.50
C LEU A 35 5.57 -0.19 -4.64
N PHE A 36 4.48 0.59 -4.74
CA PHE A 36 4.34 1.65 -5.73
C PHE A 36 5.37 2.77 -5.53
N ALA A 37 5.53 3.26 -4.29
CA ALA A 37 6.54 4.26 -3.96
C ALA A 37 7.98 3.77 -4.24
N ALA A 38 8.22 2.47 -4.11
CA ALA A 38 9.50 1.84 -4.43
C ALA A 38 9.69 1.56 -5.93
N GLY A 39 8.71 1.89 -6.80
CA GLY A 39 8.75 1.55 -8.23
C GLY A 39 8.71 0.04 -8.52
N ARG A 40 8.31 -0.77 -7.54
CA ARG A 40 8.25 -2.24 -7.61
C ARG A 40 6.86 -2.79 -7.89
N LEU A 41 5.86 -1.91 -8.01
CA LEU A 41 4.52 -2.29 -8.41
C LEU A 41 4.37 -2.09 -9.92
N SER A 42 4.21 -3.19 -10.66
CA SER A 42 4.09 -3.15 -12.12
C SER A 42 2.84 -2.38 -12.55
N PRO A 43 2.97 -1.40 -13.47
CA PRO A 43 1.81 -0.72 -14.06
C PRO A 43 0.87 -1.73 -14.72
N GLY A 44 -0.42 -1.62 -14.44
CA GLY A 44 -1.47 -2.49 -15.00
C GLY A 44 -1.62 -3.85 -14.31
N SER A 45 -0.84 -4.14 -13.26
CA SER A 45 -1.15 -5.28 -12.38
C SER A 45 -2.43 -5.03 -11.58
N GLU A 46 -3.13 -6.09 -11.17
CA GLU A 46 -4.34 -5.98 -10.34
C GLU A 46 -4.08 -5.16 -9.07
N GLY A 47 -2.97 -5.40 -8.38
CA GLY A 47 -2.57 -4.59 -7.21
C GLY A 47 -2.35 -3.11 -7.53
N HIS A 48 -1.87 -2.77 -8.74
CA HIS A 48 -1.77 -1.39 -9.20
C HIS A 48 -3.16 -0.78 -9.47
N LEU A 49 -4.07 -1.53 -10.09
CA LEU A 49 -5.45 -1.08 -10.33
C LEU A 49 -6.21 -0.88 -9.03
N VAL A 50 -6.08 -1.81 -8.08
CA VAL A 50 -6.65 -1.69 -6.72
C VAL A 50 -6.09 -0.46 -6.02
N LEU A 51 -4.79 -0.21 -6.14
CA LEU A 51 -4.19 0.99 -5.57
C LEU A 51 -4.71 2.28 -6.23
N LEU A 52 -5.02 2.29 -7.52
CA LEU A 52 -5.63 3.46 -8.17
C LEU A 52 -7.08 3.67 -7.73
N GLN A 53 -7.85 2.59 -7.59
CA GLN A 53 -9.27 2.63 -7.20
C GLN A 53 -9.48 3.01 -5.72
N HIS A 54 -8.69 2.42 -4.81
CA HIS A 54 -8.83 2.59 -3.36
C HIS A 54 -7.78 3.52 -2.75
N GLY A 55 -6.61 3.58 -3.37
CA GLY A 55 -5.49 4.34 -2.86
C GLY A 55 -5.64 5.83 -3.09
N GLY A 56 -6.59 6.23 -3.96
CA GLY A 56 -6.97 7.61 -4.27
C GLY A 56 -5.78 8.50 -4.06
N LEU A 57 -4.77 8.35 -4.94
CA LEU A 57 -3.55 9.17 -4.97
C LEU A 57 -4.03 10.56 -4.58
N GLN A 58 -3.73 10.98 -3.34
CA GLN A 58 -4.20 12.23 -2.81
C GLN A 58 -3.39 13.29 -3.55
N THR A 59 -3.77 13.52 -4.81
CA THR A 59 -3.53 14.77 -5.50
C THR A 59 -4.12 15.81 -4.57
N GLY A 60 -3.25 16.68 -4.09
CA GLY A 60 -3.37 17.29 -2.78
C GLY A 60 -4.76 17.83 -2.45
N ARG A 61 -5.34 17.34 -1.35
CA ARG A 61 -6.18 18.23 -0.55
C ARG A 61 -5.27 19.09 0.30
N MET A 62 -4.59 20.02 -0.37
CA MET A 62 -4.14 21.24 0.27
C MET A 62 -5.42 21.97 0.66
N ILE A 63 -5.81 21.79 1.91
CA ILE A 63 -6.79 22.64 2.58
C ILE A 63 -6.21 24.06 2.52
N ALA A 64 -6.76 24.87 1.62
CA ALA A 64 -6.66 26.33 1.64
C ALA A 64 -7.78 26.88 2.52
#